data_AF-A0ABD4Y1X3-F1
#
_entry.id   AF-A0ABD4Y1X3-F1
#
_cell.length_a   1.000
_cell.length_b   1.000
_cell.length_c   1.000
_cell.angle_alpha   90.00
_cell.angle_beta   90.00
_cell.angle_gamma   90.00
#
_symmetry.space_group_name_H-M   'P 1'
#
loop_
_entity.id
_entity.type
_entity.pdbx_description
1 polymer ?
#
loop_
_entity_poly.entity_id
_entity_poly.type
_entity_poly.pdbx_seq_one_letter_code
_entity_poly.pdbx_strand_id
1 'polypeptide(L)'
;AEFVAALRQAHRQGVVLAAISQCPGGHVDFGVYAAGSALRDAGLVSGGGMTREAALGKLFALLAAGLDQAQVEHWFCRDLCGEMAG
;
A
#
# COMPACT_ATOMS: atom_id res chain seq x y z
N ALA A 1 7.66 14.86 10.42
CA ALA A 1 8.86 14.99 9.57
C ALA A 1 9.72 13.74 9.65
N GLU A 2 10.10 13.28 10.84
CA GLU A 2 10.91 12.07 11.05
C GLU A 2 10.23 10.78 10.54
N PHE A 3 8.94 10.60 10.82
CA PHE A 3 8.18 9.42 10.38
C PHE A 3 8.18 9.23 8.84
N VAL A 4 7.87 10.28 8.09
CA VAL A 4 7.87 10.25 6.61
C VAL A 4 9.28 10.00 6.06
N ALA A 5 10.32 10.54 6.72
CA ALA A 5 11.70 10.27 6.34
C ALA A 5 12.08 8.79 6.56
N ALA A 6 11.65 8.18 7.67
CA ALA A 6 11.86 6.76 7.94
C ALA A 6 11.15 5.87 6.89
N LEU A 7 9.91 6.20 6.53
CA LEU A 7 9.18 5.51 5.46
C LEU A 7 9.91 5.62 4.13
N ARG A 8 10.30 6.84 3.73
CA ARG A 8 11.06 7.05 2.49
C ARG A 8 12.37 6.25 2.49
N GLN A 9 13.07 6.19 3.62
CA GLN A 9 14.28 5.38 3.75
C GLN A 9 14.01 3.90 3.55
N ALA A 10 12.96 3.35 4.17
CA ALA A 10 12.57 1.95 4.01
C ALA A 10 12.21 1.63 2.55
N HIS A 11 11.45 2.50 1.89
CA HIS A 11 11.10 2.34 0.48
C HIS A 11 12.35 2.33 -0.41
N ARG A 12 13.34 3.20 -0.17
CA ARG A 12 14.63 3.17 -0.89
C ARG A 12 15.43 1.89 -0.69
N GLN A 13 15.16 1.12 0.35
CA GLN A 13 15.81 -0.16 0.65
C GLN A 13 15.06 -1.36 0.05
N GLY A 14 14.03 -1.13 -0.77
CA GLY A 14 13.24 -2.19 -1.40
C GLY A 14 12.03 -2.64 -0.58
N VAL A 15 11.70 -1.96 0.53
CA VAL A 15 10.52 -2.29 1.33
C VAL A 15 9.26 -1.75 0.64
N VAL A 16 8.28 -2.62 0.39
CA VAL A 16 6.96 -2.23 -0.09
C VAL A 16 6.17 -1.60 1.05
N LEU A 17 5.63 -0.41 0.82
CA LEU A 17 4.83 0.31 1.80
C LEU A 17 3.36 0.38 1.36
N ALA A 18 2.51 -0.42 2.00
CA ALA A 18 1.07 -0.43 1.72
C ALA A 18 0.28 0.29 2.82
N ALA A 19 -0.68 1.12 2.42
CA ALA A 19 -1.64 1.74 3.35
C ALA A 19 -3.04 1.17 3.13
N ILE A 20 -3.70 0.84 4.24
CA ILE A 20 -5.10 0.43 4.29
C ILE A 20 -5.85 1.26 5.32
N SER A 21 -7.15 1.41 5.12
CA SER A 21 -7.98 2.16 6.06
C SER A 21 -8.15 1.38 7.35
N GLN A 22 -8.26 2.10 8.47
CA GLN A 22 -8.64 1.48 9.74
C GLN A 22 -10.17 1.39 9.90
N CYS A 23 -10.93 2.10 9.06
CA CYS A 23 -12.39 2.06 9.06
C CYS A 23 -12.87 0.81 8.31
N PRO A 24 -13.79 0.00 8.88
CA PRO A 24 -14.27 -1.25 8.26
C PRO A 24 -14.92 -1.10 6.87
N GLY A 25 -15.32 0.11 6.47
CA GLY A 25 -15.95 0.41 5.18
C GLY A 25 -15.38 1.64 4.48
N GLY A 26 -14.13 2.02 4.77
CA GLY A 26 -13.48 3.16 4.13
C GLY A 26 -12.26 2.72 3.32
N HIS A 27 -11.92 3.48 2.28
CA HIS A 27 -10.68 3.31 1.52
C HIS A 27 -9.69 4.44 1.86
N VAL A 28 -8.39 4.20 1.65
CA VAL A 28 -7.38 5.25 1.78
C VAL A 28 -7.36 6.10 0.51
N ASP A 29 -7.83 7.34 0.62
CA ASP A 29 -7.65 8.35 -0.41
C ASP A 29 -6.50 9.30 -0.05
N PHE A 30 -5.36 9.10 -0.70
CA PHE A 30 -4.18 9.94 -0.54
C PHE A 30 -4.33 11.35 -1.15
N GLY A 31 -5.38 11.62 -1.92
CA GLY A 31 -5.67 12.92 -2.54
C GLY A 31 -6.43 13.89 -1.64
N VAL A 32 -7.08 13.41 -0.57
CA VAL A 32 -8.01 14.22 0.25
C VAL A 32 -7.32 15.01 1.36
N TYR A 33 -6.07 14.66 1.71
CA TYR A 33 -5.35 15.32 2.82
C TYR A 33 -3.88 15.62 2.47
N ALA A 34 -3.37 16.76 2.95
CA ALA A 34 -1.96 17.14 2.81
C ALA A 34 -0.98 16.08 3.38
N ALA A 35 -1.40 15.37 4.43
CA ALA A 35 -0.67 14.22 4.96
C ALA A 35 -0.64 13.03 3.98
N GLY A 36 -1.70 12.85 3.18
CA GLY A 36 -1.77 11.81 2.15
C GLY A 36 -0.77 12.05 1.02
N SER A 37 -0.55 13.30 0.60
CA SER A 37 0.49 13.66 -0.38
C SER A 37 1.89 13.28 0.13
N ALA A 38 2.24 13.63 1.36
CA ALA A 38 3.56 13.33 1.92
C ALA A 38 3.83 11.82 2.06
N LEU A 39 2.78 11.03 2.32
CA LEU A 39 2.87 9.56 2.37
C LEU A 39 3.02 8.96 0.96
N ARG A 40 2.27 9.45 -0.02
CA ARG A 40 2.47 9.07 -1.43
C ARG A 40 3.89 9.39 -1.90
N ASP A 41 4.41 10.57 -1.56
CA ASP A 41 5.78 11.01 -1.86
C ASP A 41 6.86 10.24 -1.09
N ALA A 42 6.48 9.42 -0.11
CA ALA A 42 7.37 8.48 0.57
C ALA A 42 7.35 7.08 -0.04
N GLY A 43 6.52 6.83 -1.07
CA GLY A 43 6.42 5.56 -1.77
C GLY A 43 5.27 4.66 -1.31
N LEU A 44 4.26 5.20 -0.61
CA LEU A 44 3.12 4.40 -0.16
C LEU A 44 2.14 4.12 -1.30
N VAL A 45 1.71 2.86 -1.41
CA VAL A 45 0.62 2.42 -2.29
C VAL A 45 -0.69 2.25 -1.52
N SER A 46 -1.83 2.53 -2.17
CA SER A 46 -3.15 2.37 -1.55
C SER A 46 -3.63 0.94 -1.70
N GLY A 47 -4.10 0.35 -0.61
CA GLY A 47 -4.84 -0.90 -0.64
C GLY A 47 -6.33 -0.73 -0.97
N GLY A 48 -6.79 0.49 -1.27
CA GLY A 48 -8.18 0.74 -1.63
C GLY A 48 -9.15 0.29 -0.52
N GLY A 49 -10.21 -0.42 -0.92
CA GLY A 49 -11.18 -1.05 -0.01
C GLY A 49 -10.83 -2.47 0.42
N MET A 50 -9.56 -2.89 0.38
CA MET A 50 -9.15 -4.19 0.92
C MET A 50 -9.35 -4.24 2.45
N THR A 51 -9.74 -5.42 2.94
CA THR A 51 -9.60 -5.73 4.38
C THR A 51 -8.13 -5.86 4.77
N ARG A 52 -7.84 -5.86 6.08
CA ARG A 52 -6.46 -6.03 6.57
C ARG A 52 -5.89 -7.40 6.18
N GLU A 53 -6.73 -8.41 6.25
CA GLU A 53 -6.41 -9.80 5.94
C GLU A 53 -6.15 -9.97 4.44
N ALA A 54 -6.98 -9.35 3.58
CA ALA A 54 -6.79 -9.36 2.13
C ALA A 54 -5.46 -8.69 1.73
N ALA A 55 -5.17 -7.51 2.29
CA ALA A 55 -3.93 -6.79 2.01
C ALA A 55 -2.69 -7.60 2.47
N LEU A 56 -2.73 -8.19 3.67
CA LEU A 56 -1.63 -9.01 4.18
C LEU A 56 -1.41 -10.26 3.31
N GLY A 57 -2.48 -10.99 2.99
CA GLY A 57 -2.41 -12.20 2.17
C GLY A 57 -1.88 -11.90 0.77
N LYS A 58 -2.34 -10.78 0.17
CA LYS A 58 -1.88 -10.34 -1.14
C LYS A 58 -0.40 -9.96 -1.16
N LEU A 59 0.09 -9.22 -0.16
CA LEU A 59 1.52 -8.92 -0.02
C LEU A 59 2.34 -10.22 0.07
N PHE A 60 1.91 -11.17 0.89
CA PHE A 60 2.60 -12.45 1.02
C PHE A 60 2.65 -13.23 -0.30
N ALA A 61 1.52 -13.29 -1.02
CA ALA A 61 1.45 -13.97 -2.31
C ALA A 61 2.37 -13.31 -3.36
N LEU A 62 2.35 -11.98 -3.47
CA LEU A 62 3.18 -11.24 -4.44
C LEU A 62 4.67 -11.35 -4.12
N LEU A 63 5.06 -11.27 -2.85
CA LEU A 63 6.45 -11.45 -2.42
C LEU A 63 6.93 -12.89 -2.62
N ALA A 64 6.10 -13.88 -2.30
CA ALA A 64 6.42 -15.29 -2.52
C ALA A 64 6.56 -15.65 -4.00
N ALA A 65 5.91 -14.91 -4.89
CA ALA A 65 6.07 -15.04 -6.34
C ALA A 65 7.42 -14.49 -6.86
N GLY A 66 8.27 -13.93 -5.99
CA GLY A 66 9.60 -13.42 -6.36
C GLY A 66 9.56 -12.12 -7.15
N LEU A 67 8.45 -11.38 -7.06
CA LEU A 67 8.29 -10.09 -7.73
C LEU A 67 9.17 -9.03 -7.08
N ASP A 68 9.73 -8.15 -7.90
CA ASP A 68 10.45 -6.98 -7.41
C ASP A 68 9.51 -5.93 -6.78
N GLN A 69 10.09 -4.95 -6.08
CA GLN A 69 9.33 -3.91 -5.38
C GLN A 69 8.29 -3.23 -6.28
N ALA A 70 8.68 -2.86 -7.50
CA ALA A 70 7.80 -2.15 -8.44
C ALA A 70 6.67 -3.06 -8.94
N GLN A 71 6.96 -4.33 -9.19
CA GLN A 71 5.97 -5.33 -9.57
C GLN A 71 4.98 -5.61 -8.42
N VAL A 72 5.45 -5.73 -7.18
CA VAL A 72 4.57 -5.90 -6.01
C VAL A 72 3.65 -4.69 -5.88
N GLU A 73 4.19 -3.47 -5.92
CA GLU A 73 3.41 -2.23 -5.85
C GLU A 73 2.37 -2.13 -6.98
N HIS A 74 2.76 -2.51 -8.20
CA HIS A 74 1.90 -2.56 -9.38
C HIS A 74 0.71 -3.52 -9.19
N TRP A 75 0.96 -4.74 -8.74
CA TRP A 75 -0.10 -5.74 -8.58
C TRP A 75 -0.92 -5.54 -7.29
N PHE A 76 -0.32 -4.98 -6.25
CA PHE A 76 -1.00 -4.68 -5.00
C PHE A 76 -2.18 -3.72 -5.20
N CYS A 77 -2.03 -2.73 -6.09
CA CYS A 77 -3.04 -1.71 -6.39
C CYS A 77 -4.17 -2.17 -7.34
N ARG A 78 -4.15 -3.41 -7.85
CA ARG A 78 -5.17 -3.92 -8.79
C ARG A 78 -6.03 -4.98 -8.16
N ASP A 79 -7.33 -4.94 -8.39
CA ASP A 79 -8.20 -6.05 -8.02
C ASP A 79 -7.81 -7.33 -8.79
N LEU A 80 -7.49 -8.42 -8.09
CA LEU A 80 -7.04 -9.68 -8.71
C LEU A 80 -8.11 -10.78 -8.60
N CYS A 81 -8.86 -10.80 -7.51
CA CYS A 81 -9.85 -11.82 -7.22
C CYS A 81 -11.07 -11.29 -6.46
N GLY A 82 -11.35 -9.98 -6.51
CA GLY A 82 -12.47 -9.34 -5.83
C GLY A 82 -12.13 -8.87 -4.42
N GLU A 83 -10.85 -8.72 -4.09
CA GLU A 83 -10.40 -8.34 -2.76
C GLU A 83 -10.55 -6.84 -2.45
N MET A 84 -10.75 -6.02 -3.48
CA MET A 84 -10.96 -4.58 -3.34
C MET A 84 -12.46 -4.25 -3.33
N ALA A 85 -12.98 -3.75 -2.21
CA ALA A 85 -14.29 -3.10 -2.19
C ALA A 85 -14.22 -1.73 -2.88
N GLY A 86 -15.22 -1.42 -3.71
CA GLY A 86 -15.40 -0.11 -4.37
C GLY A 86 -15.86 0.97 -3.42
#